data_AF-A0A6A5K399-F1
#
_entry.id   AF-A0A6A5K399-F1
#
_cell.length_a   1.000
_cell.length_b   1.000
_cell.length_c   1.000
_cell.angle_alpha   90.00
_cell.angle_beta   90.00
_cell.angle_gamma   90.00
#
_symmetry.space_group_name_H-M   'P 1'
#
loop_
_entity.id
_entity.type
_entity.pdbx_description
1 polymer ?
#
loop_
_entity_poly.entity_id
_entity_poly.type
_entity_poly.pdbx_seq_one_letter_code
_entity_poly.pdbx_strand_id
1 'polypeptide(L)'
;MANGQQEWNPSLVYRPRRTENQEPTMLERYGERNILSFLRTYMPHQRPGHEFGPTVEAAARVAEKLALFDENELLLDQVIFGIAYPELCHAGLRDIAQDRELTTLLLVRHFKKFGGLVLPPLGEVRDLQKAHERVVRAGLAAGRVPSPMVYPIWRDRQNTAPSSRGTGRGNANRGGRGGGFAGRGGFGRG
;
A
#
# COMPACT_ATOMS: atom_id res chain seq x y z
N MET A 1 15.57 22.69 -26.09
CA MET A 1 14.09 22.71 -26.11
C MET A 1 13.64 21.32 -25.70
N ALA A 2 13.13 21.16 -24.47
CA ALA A 2 12.65 19.87 -24.00
C ALA A 2 11.29 19.59 -24.64
N ASN A 3 11.22 18.57 -25.49
CA ASN A 3 9.95 18.07 -26.01
C ASN A 3 9.16 17.52 -24.81
N GLY A 4 8.17 18.28 -24.33
CA GLY A 4 7.18 17.78 -23.39
C GLY A 4 6.34 16.73 -24.10
N GLN A 5 6.80 15.48 -24.06
CA GLN A 5 5.95 14.35 -24.43
C GLN A 5 4.77 14.35 -23.46
N GLN A 6 3.60 14.70 -23.97
CA GLN A 6 2.36 14.63 -23.22
C GLN A 6 2.20 13.18 -22.73
N GLU A 7 2.07 13.02 -21.42
CA GLU A 7 1.92 11.71 -20.79
C GLU A 7 0.67 11.02 -21.34
N TRP A 8 0.86 9.85 -21.94
CA TRP A 8 -0.23 9.08 -22.54
C TRP A 8 -1.14 8.52 -21.45
N ASN A 9 -2.32 9.14 -21.26
CA ASN A 9 -3.29 8.75 -20.25
C ASN A 9 -4.72 8.69 -20.84
N PRO A 10 -5.05 7.64 -21.62
CA PRO A 10 -6.38 7.48 -22.21
C PRO A 10 -7.40 7.08 -21.14
N SER A 11 -8.68 7.46 -21.35
CA SER A 11 -9.78 6.98 -20.52
C SER A 11 -9.87 5.45 -20.52
N LEU A 12 -10.02 4.87 -19.34
CA LEU A 12 -10.16 3.42 -19.14
C LEU A 12 -11.64 2.98 -19.04
N VAL A 13 -12.57 3.77 -19.59
CA VAL A 13 -13.96 3.38 -19.67
C VAL A 13 -14.15 2.30 -20.75
N TYR A 14 -14.65 1.14 -20.35
CA TYR A 14 -14.99 0.02 -21.24
C TYR A 14 -16.42 -0.46 -20.99
N ARG A 15 -17.28 -0.40 -22.02
CA ARG A 15 -18.68 -0.84 -21.96
C ARG A 15 -18.86 -2.11 -22.80
N PRO A 16 -19.04 -3.29 -22.19
CA PRO A 16 -19.11 -4.55 -22.93
C PRO A 16 -20.34 -4.70 -23.83
N ARG A 17 -21.39 -3.91 -23.58
CA ARG A 17 -22.67 -3.92 -24.33
C ARG A 17 -23.04 -2.51 -24.81
N ARG A 18 -22.05 -1.77 -25.30
CA ARG A 18 -22.23 -0.46 -25.92
C ARG A 18 -23.26 -0.54 -27.06
N THR A 19 -24.17 0.43 -27.15
CA THR A 19 -25.10 0.50 -28.28
C THR A 19 -24.42 1.08 -29.52
N GLU A 20 -24.89 0.74 -30.72
CA GLU A 20 -24.26 1.15 -31.98
C GLU A 20 -24.13 2.68 -32.13
N ASN A 21 -25.07 3.43 -31.53
CA ASN A 21 -25.11 4.89 -31.58
C ASN A 21 -24.07 5.58 -30.66
N GLN A 22 -23.38 4.83 -29.81
CA GLN A 22 -22.39 5.41 -28.89
C GLN A 22 -21.00 5.33 -29.51
N GLU A 23 -20.27 6.43 -29.61
CA GLU A 23 -18.87 6.39 -30.05
C GLU A 23 -18.01 5.52 -29.09
N PRO A 24 -17.18 4.60 -29.63
CA PRO A 24 -16.31 3.78 -28.80
C PRO A 24 -15.11 4.57 -28.28
N THR A 25 -14.81 4.40 -26.99
CA THR A 25 -13.60 4.92 -26.35
C THR A 25 -12.34 4.29 -26.94
N MET A 26 -11.18 4.87 -26.64
CA MET A 26 -9.89 4.29 -27.05
C MET A 26 -9.68 2.88 -26.50
N LEU A 27 -10.03 2.66 -25.23
CA LEU A 27 -9.95 1.34 -24.62
C LEU A 27 -10.96 0.37 -25.24
N GLU A 28 -12.17 0.81 -25.61
CA GLU A 28 -13.13 -0.04 -26.32
C GLU A 28 -12.61 -0.45 -27.69
N ARG A 29 -12.08 0.49 -28.49
CA ARG A 29 -11.47 0.18 -29.79
C ARG A 29 -10.31 -0.81 -29.67
N TYR A 30 -9.44 -0.60 -28.68
CA TYR A 30 -8.31 -1.51 -28.43
C TYR A 30 -8.79 -2.87 -27.89
N GLY A 31 -9.71 -2.86 -26.93
CA GLY A 31 -10.26 -4.02 -26.27
C GLY A 31 -11.00 -4.93 -27.24
N GLU A 32 -11.91 -4.37 -28.05
CA GLU A 32 -12.71 -5.10 -29.02
C GLU A 32 -11.83 -5.77 -30.10
N ARG A 33 -10.79 -5.07 -30.59
CA ARG A 33 -9.95 -5.54 -31.70
C ARG A 33 -8.81 -6.43 -31.25
N ASN A 34 -8.15 -6.10 -30.14
CA ASN A 34 -6.92 -6.78 -29.69
C ASN A 34 -7.19 -7.69 -28.51
N ILE A 35 -7.70 -7.15 -27.39
CA ILE A 35 -7.84 -7.92 -26.15
C ILE A 35 -8.84 -9.06 -26.32
N LEU A 36 -10.05 -8.78 -26.84
CA LEU A 36 -11.07 -9.81 -27.03
C LEU A 36 -10.61 -10.87 -28.02
N SER A 37 -9.94 -10.48 -29.12
CA SER A 37 -9.38 -11.42 -30.09
C SER A 37 -8.36 -12.34 -29.42
N PHE A 38 -7.41 -11.78 -28.67
CA PHE A 38 -6.43 -12.55 -27.91
C PHE A 38 -7.08 -13.52 -26.91
N LEU A 39 -8.00 -13.03 -26.09
CA LEU A 39 -8.68 -13.85 -25.07
C LEU A 39 -9.46 -14.99 -25.73
N ARG A 40 -10.24 -14.72 -26.79
CA ARG A 40 -11.00 -15.73 -27.51
C ARG A 40 -10.13 -16.81 -28.15
N THR A 41 -8.96 -16.44 -28.66
CA THR A 41 -8.05 -17.36 -29.35
C THR A 41 -7.26 -18.24 -28.38
N TYR A 42 -6.76 -17.68 -27.29
CA TYR A 42 -5.72 -18.34 -26.49
C TYR A 42 -6.13 -18.72 -25.07
N MET A 43 -7.16 -18.09 -24.50
CA MET A 43 -7.62 -18.49 -23.17
C MET A 43 -8.55 -19.70 -23.30
N PRO A 44 -8.45 -20.71 -22.41
CA PRO A 44 -9.36 -21.83 -22.39
C PRO A 44 -10.67 -21.46 -21.67
N HIS A 45 -11.81 -21.86 -22.22
CA HIS A 45 -13.13 -21.55 -21.63
C HIS A 45 -14.03 -22.77 -21.62
N GLN A 46 -14.76 -22.92 -20.53
CA GLN A 46 -15.57 -24.12 -20.27
C GLN A 46 -16.88 -24.15 -21.07
N ARG A 47 -17.28 -23.05 -21.71
CA ARG A 47 -18.60 -22.92 -22.36
C ARG A 47 -18.50 -22.24 -23.74
N PRO A 48 -19.13 -22.82 -24.79
CA PRO A 48 -19.36 -22.12 -26.04
C PRO A 48 -20.11 -20.79 -25.80
N GLY A 49 -19.70 -19.73 -26.49
CA GLY A 49 -20.35 -18.41 -26.39
C GLY A 49 -19.99 -17.59 -25.14
N HIS A 50 -18.90 -17.91 -24.43
CA HIS A 50 -18.43 -17.09 -23.31
C HIS A 50 -18.11 -15.65 -23.74
N GLU A 51 -18.66 -14.66 -23.03
CA GLU A 51 -18.41 -13.24 -23.30
C GLU A 51 -17.21 -12.72 -22.49
N PHE A 52 -16.11 -12.35 -23.16
CA PHE A 52 -14.94 -11.73 -22.51
C PHE A 52 -15.10 -10.25 -22.20
N GLY A 53 -16.12 -9.58 -22.75
CA GLY A 53 -16.36 -8.15 -22.52
C GLY A 53 -16.35 -7.77 -21.03
N PRO A 54 -17.11 -8.45 -20.17
CA PRO A 54 -17.09 -8.21 -18.73
C PRO A 54 -15.72 -8.40 -18.07
N THR A 55 -14.87 -9.29 -18.60
CA THR A 55 -13.49 -9.47 -18.11
C THR A 55 -12.63 -8.24 -18.41
N VAL A 56 -12.77 -7.68 -19.61
CA VAL A 56 -12.06 -6.45 -20.00
C VAL A 56 -12.54 -5.26 -19.17
N GLU A 57 -13.86 -5.14 -18.96
CA GLU A 57 -14.44 -4.12 -18.07
C GLU A 57 -13.89 -4.23 -16.64
N ALA A 58 -13.88 -5.44 -16.07
CA ALA A 58 -13.37 -5.67 -14.72
C ALA A 58 -11.88 -5.29 -14.63
N ALA A 59 -11.07 -5.69 -15.61
CA ALA A 59 -9.65 -5.33 -15.67
C ALA A 59 -9.44 -3.81 -15.76
N ALA A 60 -10.25 -3.11 -16.54
CA ALA A 60 -10.19 -1.66 -16.68
C ALA A 60 -10.52 -0.95 -15.36
N ARG A 61 -11.59 -1.37 -14.67
CA ARG A 61 -11.96 -0.85 -13.35
C ARG A 61 -10.87 -1.09 -12.31
N VAL A 62 -10.24 -2.27 -12.31
CA VAL A 62 -9.12 -2.56 -11.42
C VAL A 62 -7.93 -1.66 -11.74
N ALA A 63 -7.62 -1.43 -13.01
CA ALA A 63 -6.52 -0.55 -13.42
C ALA A 63 -6.73 0.90 -12.95
N GLU A 64 -7.93 1.46 -13.08
CA GLU A 64 -8.26 2.79 -12.57
C GLU A 64 -8.09 2.87 -11.04
N LYS A 65 -8.57 1.85 -10.31
CA LYS A 65 -8.39 1.78 -8.86
C LYS A 65 -6.91 1.74 -8.50
N LEU A 66 -6.10 0.93 -9.17
CA LEU A 66 -4.66 0.87 -8.88
C LEU A 66 -3.98 2.24 -9.04
N ALA A 67 -4.32 2.99 -10.09
CA ALA A 67 -3.79 4.35 -10.30
C ALA A 67 -4.22 5.30 -9.16
N LEU A 68 -5.49 5.26 -8.76
CA LEU A 68 -6.01 6.09 -7.67
C LEU A 68 -5.26 5.88 -6.34
N PHE A 69 -4.97 4.63 -5.98
CA PHE A 69 -4.24 4.31 -4.74
C PHE A 69 -2.75 4.60 -4.83
N ASP A 70 -2.19 4.57 -6.04
CA ASP A 70 -0.81 4.99 -6.25
C ASP A 70 -0.64 6.50 -6.01
N GLU A 71 -1.63 7.30 -6.38
CA GLU A 71 -1.61 8.75 -6.20
C GLU A 71 -1.96 9.18 -4.78
N ASN A 72 -2.67 8.33 -4.03
CA ASN A 72 -3.17 8.64 -2.69
C ASN A 72 -2.84 7.54 -1.68
N GLU A 73 -1.70 7.71 -0.99
CA GLU A 73 -1.19 6.78 0.03
C GLU A 73 -2.25 6.45 1.11
N LEU A 74 -2.95 7.47 1.60
CA LEU A 74 -3.91 7.34 2.73
C LEU A 74 -5.22 6.63 2.38
N LEU A 75 -5.51 6.36 1.10
CA LEU A 75 -6.73 5.65 0.73
C LEU A 75 -6.70 4.20 1.20
N LEU A 76 -5.53 3.56 1.19
CA LEU A 76 -5.40 2.17 1.64
C LEU A 76 -5.69 2.05 3.14
N ASP A 77 -5.29 3.05 3.92
CA ASP A 77 -5.60 3.14 5.34
C ASP A 77 -7.10 3.15 5.58
N GLN A 78 -7.85 3.90 4.76
CA GLN A 78 -9.31 3.95 4.88
C GLN A 78 -9.96 2.62 4.50
N VAL A 79 -9.41 1.91 3.50
CA VAL A 79 -9.87 0.56 3.13
C VAL A 79 -9.65 -0.41 4.30
N ILE A 80 -8.45 -0.44 4.88
CA ILE A 80 -8.13 -1.33 6.01
C ILE A 80 -9.02 -1.02 7.22
N PHE A 81 -9.24 0.26 7.51
CA PHE A 81 -10.18 0.67 8.55
C PHE A 81 -11.61 0.21 8.25
N GLY A 82 -12.08 0.38 7.01
CA GLY A 82 -13.40 -0.07 6.56
C GLY A 82 -13.60 -1.59 6.60
N ILE A 83 -12.53 -2.38 6.42
CA ILE A 83 -12.57 -3.84 6.60
C ILE A 83 -12.80 -4.20 8.07
N ALA A 84 -12.12 -3.51 8.99
CA ALA A 84 -12.27 -3.75 10.42
C ALA A 84 -13.59 -3.22 11.00
N TYR A 85 -14.14 -2.15 10.40
CA TYR A 85 -15.37 -1.47 10.81
C TYR A 85 -16.30 -1.19 9.62
N PRO A 86 -16.99 -2.23 9.08
CA PRO A 86 -17.78 -2.13 7.85
C PRO A 86 -18.86 -1.04 7.86
N GLU A 87 -19.45 -0.76 9.03
CA GLU A 87 -20.45 0.27 9.24
C GLU A 87 -19.90 1.70 9.18
N LEU A 88 -18.59 1.87 9.39
CA LEU A 88 -17.88 3.15 9.26
C LEU A 88 -17.16 3.29 7.93
N CYS A 89 -17.21 2.27 7.07
CA CYS A 89 -16.58 2.30 5.75
C CYS A 89 -17.27 3.32 4.83
N HIS A 90 -16.47 4.21 4.24
CA HIS A 90 -16.95 5.13 3.22
C HIS A 90 -17.56 4.37 2.04
N ALA A 91 -18.71 4.83 1.53
CA ALA A 91 -19.46 4.13 0.50
C ALA A 91 -18.63 3.89 -0.78
N GLY A 92 -17.81 4.85 -1.17
CA GLY A 92 -16.93 4.76 -2.35
C GLY A 92 -15.71 3.82 -2.20
N LEU A 93 -15.49 3.23 -1.03
CA LEU A 93 -14.40 2.26 -0.78
C LEU A 93 -14.93 0.87 -0.43
N ARG A 94 -16.24 0.71 -0.28
CA ARG A 94 -16.86 -0.51 0.25
C ARG A 94 -16.66 -1.70 -0.69
N ASP A 95 -16.73 -1.47 -1.99
CA ASP A 95 -16.50 -2.50 -3.00
C ASP A 95 -15.04 -2.99 -3.00
N ILE A 96 -14.08 -2.09 -2.76
CA ILE A 96 -12.66 -2.43 -2.61
C ILE A 96 -12.42 -3.21 -1.33
N ALA A 97 -12.98 -2.75 -0.20
CA ALA A 97 -12.86 -3.43 1.10
C ALA A 97 -13.43 -4.86 1.10
N GLN A 98 -14.42 -5.14 0.24
CA GLN A 98 -15.01 -6.47 0.08
C GLN A 98 -14.25 -7.37 -0.91
N ASP A 99 -13.37 -6.80 -1.73
CA ASP A 99 -12.56 -7.52 -2.72
C ASP A 99 -11.20 -7.91 -2.09
N ARG A 100 -11.08 -9.19 -1.72
CA ARG A 100 -9.90 -9.72 -1.04
C ARG A 100 -8.67 -9.67 -1.94
N GLU A 101 -8.81 -10.07 -3.19
CA GLU A 101 -7.75 -10.12 -4.18
C GLU A 101 -7.21 -8.72 -4.47
N LEU A 102 -8.10 -7.75 -4.71
CA LEU A 102 -7.72 -6.36 -4.94
C LEU A 102 -7.08 -5.74 -3.70
N THR A 103 -7.66 -5.94 -2.52
CA THR A 103 -7.08 -5.43 -1.26
C THR A 103 -5.66 -6.00 -1.05
N THR A 104 -5.48 -7.29 -1.28
CA THR A 104 -4.16 -7.94 -1.16
C THR A 104 -3.16 -7.36 -2.17
N LEU A 105 -3.59 -7.15 -3.42
CA LEU A 105 -2.78 -6.53 -4.46
C LEU A 105 -2.36 -5.10 -4.07
N LEU A 106 -3.29 -4.31 -3.53
CA LEU A 106 -3.03 -2.94 -3.05
C LEU A 106 -2.02 -2.92 -1.90
N LEU A 107 -2.13 -3.84 -0.93
CA LEU A 107 -1.17 -3.98 0.17
C LEU A 107 0.25 -4.28 -0.33
N VAL A 108 0.39 -5.21 -1.28
CA VAL A 108 1.70 -5.55 -1.87
C VAL A 108 2.26 -4.37 -2.67
N ARG A 109 1.40 -3.67 -3.42
CA ARG A 109 1.81 -2.48 -4.18
C ARG A 109 2.25 -1.33 -3.27
N HIS A 110 1.50 -1.10 -2.17
CA HIS A 110 1.86 -0.14 -1.15
C HIS A 110 3.17 -0.50 -0.44
N PHE A 111 3.44 -1.78 -0.19
CA PHE A 111 4.75 -2.22 0.29
C PHE A 111 5.87 -1.83 -0.68
N LYS A 112 5.69 -2.11 -1.96
CA LYS A 112 6.68 -1.78 -2.99
C LYS A 112 6.94 -0.27 -3.12
N LYS A 113 5.91 0.57 -3.01
CA LYS A 113 5.99 2.01 -3.27
C LYS A 113 6.32 2.83 -2.01
N PHE A 114 5.65 2.53 -0.90
CA PHE A 114 5.68 3.35 0.31
C PHE A 114 6.32 2.64 1.52
N GLY A 115 6.69 1.36 1.39
CA GLY A 115 7.34 0.61 2.47
C GLY A 115 6.39 -0.18 3.38
N GLY A 116 5.11 -0.20 3.03
CA GLY A 116 4.10 -1.08 3.62
C GLY A 116 3.50 -0.52 4.91
N LEU A 117 2.32 -1.03 5.27
CA LEU A 117 1.59 -0.62 6.46
C LEU A 117 1.79 -1.63 7.57
N VAL A 118 1.80 -1.16 8.80
CA VAL A 118 1.65 -2.02 9.98
C VAL A 118 0.15 -2.27 10.15
N LEU A 119 -0.24 -3.52 9.97
CA LEU A 119 -1.65 -3.90 9.87
C LEU A 119 -2.21 -4.43 11.21
N PRO A 120 -3.52 -4.32 11.43
CA PRO A 120 -4.22 -5.14 12.41
C PRO A 120 -4.05 -6.64 12.08
N PRO A 121 -4.06 -7.55 13.07
CA PRO A 121 -4.39 -7.36 14.49
C PRO A 121 -3.18 -7.09 15.40
N LEU A 122 -2.04 -6.59 14.87
CA LEU A 122 -0.89 -6.26 15.70
C LEU A 122 -1.28 -5.29 16.82
N GLY A 123 -0.82 -5.55 18.06
CA GLY A 123 -1.39 -4.97 19.28
C GLY A 123 -1.46 -3.44 19.27
N GLU A 124 -0.37 -2.79 18.89
CA GLU A 124 -0.29 -1.32 18.81
C GLU A 124 -1.25 -0.70 17.79
N VAL A 125 -1.50 -1.39 16.67
CA VAL A 125 -2.38 -0.91 15.60
C VAL A 125 -3.83 -1.17 15.96
N ARG A 126 -4.11 -2.27 16.64
CA ARG A 126 -5.44 -2.56 17.18
C ARG A 126 -5.87 -1.49 18.17
N ASP A 127 -4.97 -1.04 19.04
CA ASP A 127 -5.30 -0.01 20.03
C ASP A 127 -5.49 1.37 19.35
N LEU A 128 -4.66 1.68 18.34
CA LEU A 128 -4.84 2.84 17.48
C LEU A 128 -6.19 2.84 16.76
N GLN A 129 -6.58 1.70 16.17
CA GLN A 129 -7.88 1.54 15.51
C GLN A 129 -9.05 1.78 16.46
N LYS A 130 -9.02 1.19 17.66
CA LYS A 130 -10.07 1.40 18.67
C LYS A 130 -10.14 2.84 19.16
N ALA A 131 -9.01 3.53 19.27
CA ALA A 131 -8.99 4.95 19.61
C ALA A 131 -9.62 5.78 18.48
N HIS A 132 -9.24 5.50 17.23
CA HIS A 132 -9.77 6.17 16.06
C HIS A 132 -11.28 5.95 15.88
N GLU A 133 -11.76 4.72 16.03
CA GLU A 133 -13.18 4.37 15.97
C GLU A 133 -14.03 5.26 16.91
N ARG A 134 -13.59 5.43 18.16
CA ARG A 134 -14.28 6.28 19.14
C ARG A 134 -14.38 7.73 18.67
N VAL A 135 -13.29 8.26 18.09
CA VAL A 135 -13.25 9.63 17.55
C VAL A 135 -14.16 9.77 16.35
N VAL A 136 -14.15 8.82 15.42
CA VAL A 136 -15.00 8.82 14.22
C VAL A 136 -16.48 8.77 14.62
N ARG A 137 -16.88 7.87 15.52
CA ARG A 137 -18.27 7.78 15.99
C ARG A 137 -18.74 9.05 16.66
N ALA A 138 -17.91 9.63 17.54
CA ALA A 138 -18.24 10.89 18.20
C ALA A 138 -18.35 12.04 17.18
N GLY A 139 -17.47 12.08 16.17
CA GLY A 139 -17.52 13.06 15.09
C GLY A 139 -18.80 12.95 14.25
N LEU A 140 -19.17 11.74 13.85
CA LEU A 140 -20.39 11.47 13.10
C LEU A 140 -21.65 11.85 13.88
N ALA A 141 -21.70 11.50 15.18
CA ALA A 141 -22.81 11.90 16.06
C ALA A 141 -22.94 13.42 16.21
N ALA A 142 -21.83 14.15 16.09
CA ALA A 142 -21.79 15.61 16.11
C ALA A 142 -21.96 16.26 14.71
N GLY A 143 -22.25 15.47 13.66
CA GLY A 143 -22.41 15.97 12.29
C GLY A 143 -21.11 16.47 11.63
N ARG A 144 -19.94 16.03 12.12
CA ARG A 144 -18.63 16.43 11.60
C ARG A 144 -18.12 15.43 10.57
N VAL A 145 -17.26 15.90 9.67
CA VAL A 145 -16.49 15.04 8.77
C VAL A 145 -15.44 14.28 9.60
N PRO A 146 -15.38 12.94 9.53
CA PRO A 146 -14.39 12.17 10.26
C PRO A 146 -12.96 12.49 9.81
N SER A 147 -12.03 12.50 10.76
CA SER A 147 -10.60 12.48 10.45
C SER A 147 -10.24 11.13 9.82
N PRO A 148 -9.36 11.08 8.81
CA PRO A 148 -8.94 9.82 8.20
C PRO A 148 -8.06 9.00 9.16
N MET A 149 -8.16 7.67 9.06
CA MET A 149 -7.25 6.75 9.75
C MET A 149 -5.85 6.86 9.13
N VAL A 150 -4.80 6.76 9.94
CA VAL A 150 -3.42 6.71 9.45
C VAL A 150 -2.69 5.56 10.14
N TYR A 151 -2.18 4.60 9.37
CA TYR A 151 -1.39 3.49 9.89
C TYR A 151 0.12 3.81 9.86
N PRO A 152 0.89 3.28 10.82
CA PRO A 152 2.34 3.40 10.77
C PRO A 152 2.94 2.70 9.55
N ILE A 153 3.97 3.28 8.96
CA ILE A 153 4.74 2.67 7.87
C ILE A 153 5.69 1.60 8.44
N TRP A 154 5.65 0.40 7.87
CA TRP A 154 6.46 -0.74 8.32
C TRP A 154 7.96 -0.52 8.08
N ARG A 155 8.35 0.03 6.93
CA ARG A 155 9.76 0.33 6.59
C ARG A 155 10.43 1.23 7.62
N ASP A 156 9.74 2.25 8.09
CA ASP A 156 10.32 3.25 8.99
C ASP A 156 10.66 2.64 10.37
N ARG A 157 9.98 1.55 10.74
CA ARG A 157 10.30 0.76 11.95
C ARG A 157 11.56 -0.05 11.84
N GLN A 158 11.87 -0.54 10.64
CA GLN A 158 13.12 -1.27 10.42
C GLN A 158 14.33 -0.36 10.60
N ASN A 159 14.17 0.93 10.29
CA ASN A 159 15.23 1.93 10.41
C ASN A 159 15.41 2.48 11.84
N THR A 160 14.40 2.33 12.70
CA THR A 160 14.42 2.81 14.09
C THR A 160 14.79 1.73 15.10
N ALA A 161 14.93 0.47 14.68
CA ALA A 161 15.55 -0.56 15.50
C ALA A 161 17.02 -0.20 15.75
N PRO A 162 17.50 -0.13 17.01
CA PRO A 162 18.90 0.15 17.28
C PRO A 162 19.75 -0.93 16.63
N SER A 163 20.69 -0.51 15.78
CA SER A 163 21.70 -1.40 15.23
C SER A 163 22.46 -2.04 16.38
N SER A 164 22.14 -3.28 16.73
CA SER A 164 22.99 -4.14 17.55
C SER A 164 24.19 -4.58 16.72
N ARG A 165 25.00 -3.63 16.24
CA ARG A 165 26.30 -3.89 15.63
C ARG A 165 27.39 -3.69 16.68
N GLY A 166 27.64 -4.77 17.41
CA GLY A 166 28.99 -5.23 17.72
C GLY A 166 29.87 -4.32 18.59
N THR A 167 29.61 -4.27 19.89
CA THR A 167 30.72 -4.16 20.85
C THR A 167 31.52 -5.46 20.82
N GLY A 168 32.79 -5.37 20.40
CA GLY A 168 33.82 -6.31 20.84
C GLY A 168 34.41 -7.22 19.76
N ARG A 169 35.21 -6.66 18.84
CA ARG A 169 36.32 -7.42 18.26
C ARG A 169 37.53 -6.54 17.99
N GLY A 170 38.52 -6.70 18.87
CA GLY A 170 39.95 -6.66 18.55
C GLY A 170 40.56 -5.31 18.22
N ASN A 171 41.19 -4.68 19.21
CA ASN A 171 42.48 -4.05 18.96
C ASN A 171 43.37 -4.09 20.21
N ALA A 172 43.85 -5.30 20.55
CA ALA A 172 44.98 -5.49 21.45
C ALA A 172 46.21 -5.81 20.61
N ASN A 173 46.71 -4.84 19.85
CA ASN A 173 48.10 -4.88 19.39
C ASN A 173 48.64 -3.48 19.08
N ARG A 174 49.21 -2.82 20.09
CA ARG A 174 50.28 -1.86 19.88
C ARG A 174 51.17 -1.82 21.12
N GLY A 175 52.22 -2.63 21.09
CA GLY A 175 53.39 -2.46 21.95
C GLY A 175 54.06 -1.12 21.66
N GLY A 176 54.49 -0.44 22.70
CA GLY A 176 55.21 0.82 22.64
C GLY A 176 55.90 1.10 23.97
N ARG A 177 57.17 0.67 24.06
CA ARG A 177 58.14 0.87 25.15
C ARG A 177 58.29 2.34 25.61
N GLY A 178 58.56 2.49 26.92
CA GLY A 178 59.17 3.66 27.56
C GLY A 178 58.72 3.71 29.04
N GLY A 179 59.50 3.20 30.01
CA GLY A 179 60.53 3.94 30.74
C GLY A 179 59.89 5.04 31.61
N GLY A 180 59.97 5.13 32.94
CA GLY A 180 60.69 4.43 34.00
C GLY A 180 60.34 5.12 35.34
N PHE A 181 60.65 4.44 36.44
CA PHE A 181 60.91 4.93 37.81
C PHE A 181 59.96 5.90 38.54
N ALA A 182 59.47 5.42 39.70
CA ALA A 182 59.53 6.01 41.06
C ALA A 182 58.18 5.83 41.79
N GLY A 183 58.10 4.97 42.81
CA GLY A 183 58.20 5.39 44.23
C GLY A 183 56.80 5.32 44.87
N ARG A 184 56.48 4.28 45.67
CA ARG A 184 56.66 4.17 47.14
C ARG A 184 55.56 4.87 47.96
N GLY A 185 54.83 4.06 48.74
CA GLY A 185 53.99 4.46 49.89
C GLY A 185 52.53 4.70 49.54
N GLY A 186 51.52 4.29 50.31
CA GLY A 186 51.46 3.68 51.62
C GLY A 186 49.99 3.51 52.03
N PHE A 187 49.77 2.60 52.95
CA PHE A 187 48.52 2.25 53.65
C PHE A 187 47.65 3.43 54.11
N GLY A 188 46.33 3.17 54.25
CA GLY A 188 45.66 3.49 55.51
C GLY A 188 44.33 4.26 55.44
N ARG A 189 43.26 3.53 55.79
CA ARG A 189 42.00 3.90 56.45
C ARG A 189 41.82 5.34 56.99
N GLY A 190 40.58 5.81 56.87
CA GLY A 190 39.94 6.86 57.65
C GLY A 190 38.52 7.05 57.17
#